data_AF-A0A535VEW6-F1
#
_entry.id   AF-A0A535VEW6-F1
#
_cell.length_a   1.000
_cell.length_b   1.000
_cell.length_c   1.000
_cell.angle_alpha   90.00
_cell.angle_beta   90.00
_cell.angle_gamma   90.00
#
_symmetry.space_group_name_H-M   'P 1'
#
loop_
_entity.id
_entity.type
_entity.pdbx_description
1 polymer ?
#
loop_
_entity_poly.entity_id
_entity_poly.type
_entity_poly.pdbx_seq_one_letter_code
_entity_poly.pdbx_strand_id
1 'polypeptide(L)'
;MPPPPPGQPAPMGAPPSGTGSNKNLYTILAWALLPPIGSLIFLFVGKDDPDVKYNAAQAVVIHGGAFAVWILLRILTIIFLPIAFLLVIWDIVWFVIWVIGLILALQAGGKRVSFPVVGPMAQQYVPMVEGWAK
;
A
#
# COMPACT_ATOMS: atom_id res chain seq x y z
N MET A 1 -5.33 -43.03 14.16
CA MET A 1 -3.89 -42.88 13.89
C MET A 1 -3.15 -43.59 15.01
N PRO A 2 -2.24 -44.55 14.73
CA PRO A 2 -1.43 -45.16 15.77
C PRO A 2 -0.56 -44.09 16.46
N PRO A 3 -0.30 -44.21 17.77
CA PRO A 3 0.55 -43.27 18.48
C PRO A 3 1.98 -43.30 17.91
N PRO A 4 2.67 -42.16 17.83
CA PRO A 4 4.05 -42.11 17.33
C PRO A 4 4.97 -42.96 18.23
N PRO A 5 6.00 -43.61 17.65
CA PRO A 5 6.95 -44.43 18.40
C PRO A 5 7.63 -43.64 19.54
N PRO A 6 7.85 -44.26 20.72
CA PRO A 6 8.56 -43.61 21.82
C PRO A 6 9.98 -43.22 21.37
N GLY A 7 10.29 -41.92 21.39
CA GLY A 7 11.61 -41.38 21.05
C GLY A 7 11.67 -40.49 19.81
N GLN A 8 10.57 -40.35 19.07
CA GLN A 8 10.49 -39.37 17.99
C GLN A 8 10.11 -37.99 18.56
N PRO A 9 10.89 -36.92 18.31
CA PRO A 9 10.44 -35.56 18.61
C PRO A 9 9.08 -35.33 17.97
N ALA A 10 8.12 -34.78 18.74
CA ALA A 10 6.82 -34.44 18.20
C ALA A 10 6.99 -33.60 16.92
N PRO A 11 6.18 -33.81 15.87
CA PRO A 11 6.23 -32.96 14.68
C PRO A 11 6.08 -31.52 15.15
N MET A 12 7.13 -30.73 15.00
CA MET A 12 7.10 -29.33 15.37
C MET A 12 6.02 -28.70 14.51
N GLY A 13 4.93 -28.26 15.15
CA GLY A 13 3.77 -27.70 14.45
C GLY A 13 4.25 -26.68 13.43
N ALA A 14 3.80 -26.83 12.18
CA ALA A 14 4.18 -25.93 11.11
C ALA A 14 4.01 -24.48 11.60
N PRO A 15 5.00 -23.59 11.39
CA PRO A 15 4.86 -22.20 11.80
C PRO A 15 3.59 -21.62 11.16
N PRO A 16 2.85 -20.75 11.87
CA PRO A 16 1.58 -20.24 11.38
C PRO A 16 1.78 -19.61 10.00
N SER A 17 1.17 -20.22 8.99
CA SER A 17 1.25 -19.88 7.57
C SER A 17 0.48 -18.60 7.20
N GLY A 18 0.11 -17.77 8.18
CA GLY A 18 -0.95 -16.77 8.06
C GLY A 18 -0.57 -15.47 7.33
N THR A 19 0.66 -14.97 7.48
CA THR A 19 1.02 -13.62 6.99
C THR A 19 2.03 -13.63 5.84
N GLY A 20 2.96 -14.59 5.82
CA GLY A 20 3.92 -14.74 4.71
C GLY A 20 3.31 -15.30 3.41
N SER A 21 2.20 -16.05 3.50
CA SER A 21 1.58 -16.71 2.35
C SER A 21 0.87 -15.74 1.38
N ASN A 22 0.55 -14.52 1.82
CA ASN A 22 -0.27 -13.57 1.05
C ASN A 22 0.46 -12.29 0.65
N LYS A 23 1.79 -12.25 0.79
CA LYS A 23 2.64 -11.07 0.52
C LYS A 23 2.31 -10.36 -0.80
N ASN A 24 2.21 -11.13 -1.89
CA ASN A 24 1.89 -10.59 -3.22
C ASN A 24 0.49 -9.95 -3.23
N LEU A 25 -0.51 -10.65 -2.68
CA LEU A 25 -1.88 -10.16 -2.61
C LEU A 25 -1.96 -8.86 -1.79
N TYR A 26 -1.30 -8.79 -0.64
CA TYR A 26 -1.33 -7.60 0.21
C TYR A 26 -0.63 -6.42 -0.45
N THR A 27 0.48 -6.65 -1.14
CA THR A 27 1.12 -5.61 -1.96
C THR A 27 0.16 -5.10 -3.04
N ILE A 28 -0.52 -5.98 -3.78
CA ILE A 28 -1.50 -5.57 -4.80
C ILE A 28 -2.63 -4.76 -4.17
N LEU A 29 -3.23 -5.24 -3.08
CA LEU A 29 -4.38 -4.59 -2.46
C LEU A 29 -4.02 -3.26 -1.80
N ALA A 30 -2.79 -3.10 -1.30
CA ALA A 30 -2.29 -1.81 -0.82
C ALA A 30 -2.31 -0.73 -1.90
N TRP A 31 -2.11 -1.11 -3.17
CA TRP A 31 -2.16 -0.21 -4.32
C TRP A 31 -3.54 -0.16 -5.00
N ALA A 32 -4.30 -1.25 -4.99
CA ALA A 32 -5.55 -1.37 -5.74
C ALA A 32 -6.78 -0.87 -4.97
N LEU A 33 -6.88 -1.18 -3.67
CA LEU A 33 -8.15 -1.10 -2.95
C LEU A 33 -8.41 0.34 -2.49
N LEU A 34 -9.50 0.94 -2.97
CA LEU A 34 -10.07 2.23 -2.54
C LEU A 34 -9.03 3.21 -1.95
N PRO A 35 -8.07 3.71 -2.74
CA PRO A 35 -7.06 4.66 -2.28
C PRO A 35 -7.67 5.91 -1.60
N PRO A 36 -7.10 6.42 -0.50
CA PRO A 36 -5.96 5.87 0.27
C PRO A 36 -6.35 4.81 1.32
N ILE A 37 -7.65 4.53 1.50
CA ILE A 37 -8.16 3.67 2.58
C ILE A 37 -7.56 2.26 2.51
N GLY A 38 -7.53 1.62 1.34
CA GLY A 38 -6.93 0.29 1.25
C GLY A 38 -5.43 0.30 1.56
N SER A 39 -4.69 1.33 1.17
CA SER A 39 -3.28 1.48 1.53
C SER A 39 -3.08 1.55 3.04
N LEU A 40 -3.95 2.27 3.75
CA LEU A 40 -3.95 2.29 5.22
C LEU A 40 -4.28 0.93 5.81
N ILE A 41 -5.31 0.24 5.30
CA ILE A 41 -5.69 -1.10 5.79
C ILE A 41 -4.50 -2.05 5.69
N PHE A 42 -3.86 -2.12 4.52
CA PHE A 42 -2.75 -3.05 4.29
C PHE A 42 -1.44 -2.66 4.98
N LEU A 43 -1.32 -1.41 5.44
CA LEU A 43 -0.23 -0.99 6.33
C LEU A 43 -0.30 -1.72 7.68
N PHE A 44 -1.51 -1.92 8.22
CA PHE A 44 -1.71 -2.63 9.49
C PHE A 44 -1.85 -4.15 9.30
N VAL A 45 -2.56 -4.60 8.27
CA VAL A 45 -2.74 -6.04 7.98
C VAL A 45 -1.42 -6.71 7.61
N GLY A 46 -0.59 -6.03 6.82
CA GLY A 46 0.70 -6.54 6.35
C GLY A 46 1.90 -6.17 7.22
N LYS A 47 1.70 -5.58 8.40
CA LYS A 47 2.75 -4.92 9.19
C LYS A 47 3.93 -5.83 9.58
N ASP A 48 3.69 -7.14 9.66
CA ASP A 48 4.68 -8.14 10.07
C ASP A 48 5.60 -8.58 8.91
N ASP A 49 5.25 -8.28 7.64
CA ASP A 49 6.14 -8.46 6.49
C ASP A 49 6.77 -7.10 6.10
N PRO A 50 8.10 -6.98 6.10
CA PRO A 50 8.77 -5.69 5.87
C PRO A 50 8.57 -5.13 4.46
N ASP A 51 8.33 -5.96 3.44
CA ASP A 51 8.07 -5.46 2.09
C ASP A 51 6.61 -5.08 1.91
N VAL A 52 5.67 -5.83 2.48
CA VAL A 52 4.24 -5.43 2.47
C VAL A 52 4.07 -4.12 3.22
N LYS A 53 4.66 -3.99 4.41
CA LYS A 53 4.61 -2.76 5.20
C LYS A 53 5.21 -1.59 4.44
N TYR A 54 6.37 -1.77 3.80
CA TYR A 54 6.99 -0.74 2.96
C TYR A 54 6.09 -0.34 1.78
N ASN A 55 5.51 -1.32 1.07
CA ASN A 55 4.61 -1.07 -0.06
C ASN A 55 3.36 -0.32 0.36
N ALA A 56 2.74 -0.74 1.46
CA ALA A 56 1.59 -0.07 2.02
C ALA A 56 1.93 1.35 2.49
N ALA A 57 3.08 1.55 3.15
CA ALA A 57 3.53 2.87 3.55
C ALA A 57 3.80 3.79 2.34
N GLN A 58 4.47 3.28 1.30
CA GLN A 58 4.70 4.04 0.06
C GLN A 58 3.36 4.40 -0.62
N ALA A 59 2.43 3.44 -0.70
CA ALA A 59 1.09 3.68 -1.24
C ALA A 59 0.30 4.69 -0.39
N VAL A 60 0.38 4.64 0.94
CA VAL A 60 -0.25 5.63 1.84
C VAL A 60 0.31 7.02 1.60
N VAL A 61 1.63 7.18 1.45
CA VAL A 61 2.24 8.48 1.16
C VAL A 61 1.75 9.03 -0.17
N ILE A 62 1.76 8.22 -1.24
CA ILE A 62 1.38 8.67 -2.58
C ILE A 62 -0.14 8.92 -2.66
N HIS A 63 -0.95 7.96 -2.22
CA HIS A 63 -2.40 8.08 -2.27
C HIS A 63 -2.93 9.14 -1.29
N GLY A 64 -2.37 9.20 -0.08
CA GLY A 64 -2.72 10.21 0.91
C GLY A 64 -2.30 11.61 0.47
N GLY A 65 -1.11 11.76 -0.11
CA GLY A 65 -0.66 13.01 -0.71
C GLY A 65 -1.56 13.45 -1.86
N ALA A 66 -1.93 12.51 -2.74
CA ALA A 66 -2.81 12.83 -3.86
C ALA A 66 -4.23 13.22 -3.42
N PHE A 67 -4.76 12.54 -2.39
CA PHE A 67 -6.03 12.88 -1.78
C PHE A 67 -6.00 14.26 -1.10
N ALA A 68 -4.89 14.62 -0.44
CA ALA A 68 -4.72 15.94 0.16
C ALA A 68 -4.74 17.06 -0.90
N VAL A 69 -4.09 16.85 -2.06
CA VAL A 69 -4.16 17.80 -3.20
C VAL A 69 -5.59 17.91 -3.72
N TRP A 70 -6.31 16.79 -3.86
CA TRP A 70 -7.71 16.81 -4.29
C TRP A 70 -8.59 17.63 -3.34
N ILE A 71 -8.45 17.46 -2.02
CA ILE A 71 -9.16 18.26 -1.01
C ILE A 71 -8.84 19.76 -1.17
N LEU A 72 -7.56 20.10 -1.31
CA LEU A 72 -7.11 21.48 -1.46
C LEU A 72 -7.72 22.12 -2.71
N LEU A 73 -7.64 21.45 -3.85
CA LEU A 73 -8.28 21.92 -5.09
C LEU A 73 -9.78 22.07 -4.88
N ARG A 74 -10.43 21.15 -4.16
CA ARG A 74 -11.88 21.21 -3.98
C ARG A 74 -12.30 22.43 -3.16
N ILE A 75 -11.58 22.73 -2.08
CA ILE A 75 -11.79 23.94 -1.28
C ILE A 75 -11.57 25.20 -2.13
N LEU A 76 -10.49 25.25 -2.92
CA LEU A 76 -10.21 26.41 -3.78
C LEU A 76 -11.32 26.65 -4.81
N THR A 77 -11.92 25.60 -5.37
CA THR A 77 -13.02 25.74 -6.34
C THR A 77 -14.31 26.28 -5.74
N ILE A 78 -14.54 26.10 -4.43
CA ILE A 78 -15.68 26.70 -3.73
C ILE A 78 -15.51 28.22 -3.67
N ILE A 79 -14.27 28.69 -3.53
CA ILE A 79 -13.94 30.12 -3.42
C ILE A 79 -13.83 30.76 -4.81
N PHE A 80 -13.27 30.04 -5.78
CA PHE A 80 -12.99 30.53 -7.13
C PHE A 80 -13.44 29.51 -8.18
N LEU A 81 -14.68 29.65 -8.66
CA LEU A 81 -15.27 28.70 -9.60
C LEU A 81 -14.49 28.50 -10.93
N PRO A 82 -13.85 29.54 -11.53
CA PRO A 82 -13.17 29.37 -12.82
C PRO A 82 -12.03 28.34 -12.83
N ILE A 83 -11.45 27.95 -11.68
CA ILE A 83 -10.42 26.90 -11.61
C ILE A 83 -10.98 25.49 -11.43
N ALA A 84 -12.30 25.30 -11.52
CA ALA A 84 -12.93 23.98 -11.39
C ALA A 84 -12.39 22.95 -12.40
N PHE A 85 -11.93 23.37 -13.57
CA PHE A 85 -11.31 22.48 -14.54
C PHE A 85 -10.02 21.80 -14.03
N LEU A 86 -9.32 22.40 -13.05
CA LEU A 86 -8.13 21.80 -12.44
C LEU A 86 -8.47 20.51 -11.69
N LEU A 87 -9.70 20.36 -11.17
CA LEU A 87 -10.13 19.09 -10.56
C LEU A 87 -10.18 17.97 -11.59
N VAL A 88 -10.71 18.25 -12.78
CA VAL A 88 -10.78 17.25 -13.87
C VAL A 88 -9.38 16.84 -14.31
N ILE A 89 -8.48 17.82 -14.48
CA ILE A 89 -7.07 17.55 -14.80
C ILE A 89 -6.42 16.71 -13.71
N TRP A 90 -6.67 17.07 -12.45
CA TRP A 90 -6.12 16.35 -11.31
C TRP A 90 -6.64 14.92 -11.21
N ASP A 91 -7.93 14.68 -11.44
CA ASP A 91 -8.53 13.35 -11.42
C ASP A 91 -7.89 12.44 -12.48
N ILE A 92 -7.55 12.99 -13.66
CA ILE A 92 -6.83 12.25 -14.72
C ILE A 92 -5.40 11.93 -14.28
N VAL A 93 -4.66 12.92 -13.78
CA VAL A 93 -3.28 12.73 -13.30
C VAL A 93 -3.25 11.68 -12.19
N TRP A 94 -4.18 11.79 -11.25
CA TRP A 94 -4.34 10.86 -10.15
C TRP A 94 -4.67 9.45 -10.64
N PHE A 95 -5.61 9.31 -11.57
CA PHE A 95 -5.94 8.02 -12.16
C PHE A 95 -4.73 7.36 -12.82
N VAL A 96 -3.90 8.13 -13.53
CA VAL A 96 -2.65 7.62 -14.12
C VAL A 96 -1.66 7.16 -13.05
N ILE A 97 -1.44 7.96 -11.99
CA ILE A 97 -0.57 7.59 -10.86
C ILE A 97 -1.04 6.29 -10.22
N TRP A 98 -2.34 6.17 -9.96
CA TRP A 98 -2.94 4.99 -9.38
C TRP A 98 -2.76 3.75 -10.28
N VAL A 99 -3.04 3.87 -11.59
CA VAL A 99 -2.85 2.76 -12.55
C VAL A 99 -1.40 2.32 -12.60
N ILE A 100 -0.43 3.25 -12.64
CA ILE A 100 0.99 2.92 -12.61
C ILE A 100 1.33 2.14 -11.34
N GLY A 101 0.86 2.60 -10.18
CA GLY A 101 1.08 1.94 -8.90
C GLY A 101 0.52 0.52 -8.87
N LEU A 102 -0.70 0.35 -9.38
CA LEU A 102 -1.35 -0.96 -9.52
C LEU A 102 -0.54 -1.91 -10.42
N ILE A 103 -0.13 -1.45 -11.60
CA ILE A 103 0.66 -2.24 -12.55
C ILE A 103 1.97 -2.68 -11.91
N LEU A 104 2.67 -1.76 -11.24
CA LEU A 104 3.94 -2.08 -10.57
C LEU A 104 3.74 -3.07 -9.42
N ALA A 105 2.65 -2.94 -8.65
CA ALA A 105 2.33 -3.88 -7.59
C ALA A 105 2.04 -5.30 -8.13
N LEU A 106 1.30 -5.38 -9.25
CA LEU A 106 1.05 -6.65 -9.95
C LEU A 106 2.34 -7.30 -10.47
N GLN A 107 3.31 -6.49 -10.90
CA GLN A 107 4.61 -6.96 -11.39
C GLN A 107 5.61 -7.28 -10.28
N ALA A 108 5.44 -6.73 -9.08
CA ALA A 108 6.42 -6.83 -8.00
C ALA A 108 6.50 -8.23 -7.38
N GLY A 109 5.46 -9.06 -7.51
CA GLY A 109 5.43 -10.39 -6.89
C GLY A 109 5.58 -10.33 -5.37
N GLY A 110 5.04 -9.28 -4.74
CA GLY A 110 5.17 -9.01 -3.31
C GLY A 110 6.45 -8.30 -2.87
N LYS A 111 7.45 -8.12 -3.75
CA LYS A 111 8.64 -7.31 -3.45
C LYS A 111 8.28 -5.83 -3.33
N ARG A 112 9.25 -5.01 -2.87
CA ARG A 112 9.09 -3.55 -2.82
C ARG A 112 8.81 -2.98 -4.20
N VAL A 113 7.74 -2.20 -4.30
CA VAL A 113 7.37 -1.41 -5.46
C VAL A 113 8.31 -0.21 -5.55
N SER A 114 8.91 -0.04 -6.72
CA SER A 114 9.74 1.11 -7.06
C SER A 114 8.94 2.04 -7.95
N PHE A 115 8.16 2.95 -7.36
CA PHE A 115 7.35 3.87 -8.13
C PHE A 115 8.22 4.93 -8.83
N PRO A 116 8.15 5.07 -10.17
CA PRO A 116 8.97 6.04 -10.90
C PRO A 116 8.50 7.48 -10.64
N VAL A 117 9.42 8.45 -10.72
CA VAL A 117 9.14 9.90 -10.58
C VAL A 117 8.75 10.33 -9.16
N VAL A 118 7.62 9.84 -8.64
CA VAL A 118 7.11 10.23 -7.30
C VAL A 118 7.61 9.33 -6.16
N GLY A 119 8.12 8.13 -6.47
CA GLY A 119 8.70 7.24 -5.46
C GLY A 119 9.86 7.86 -4.68
N PRO A 120 10.86 8.51 -5.33
CA PRO A 120 11.94 9.20 -4.63
C PRO A 120 11.45 10.30 -3.67
N MET A 121 10.39 11.03 -4.03
CA MET A 121 9.77 12.02 -3.15
C MET A 121 9.03 11.34 -1.98
N ALA A 122 8.29 10.27 -2.27
CA ALA A 122 7.53 9.53 -1.27
C ALA A 122 8.43 8.86 -0.23
N GLN A 123 9.61 8.38 -0.62
CA GLN A 123 10.57 7.69 0.24
C GLN A 123 10.97 8.51 1.47
N GLN A 124 10.94 9.84 1.41
CA GLN A 124 11.23 10.70 2.56
C GLN A 124 10.22 10.53 3.71
N TYR A 125 8.99 10.15 3.39
CA TYR A 125 7.89 10.01 4.35
C TYR A 125 7.56 8.56 4.69
N VAL A 126 8.05 7.59 3.91
CA VAL A 126 7.81 6.16 4.14
C VAL A 126 8.21 5.72 5.56
N PRO A 127 9.41 6.03 6.09
CA PRO A 127 9.79 5.61 7.44
C PRO A 127 8.87 6.14 8.53
N MET A 128 8.36 7.38 8.35
CA MET A 128 7.39 7.98 9.27
C MET A 128 6.06 7.20 9.25
N VAL A 129 5.57 6.87 8.05
CA VAL A 129 4.30 6.14 7.88
C VAL A 129 4.41 4.69 8.35
N GLU A 130 5.53 4.01 8.11
CA GLU A 130 5.79 2.68 8.67
C GLU A 130 5.72 2.68 10.21
N GLY A 131 6.11 3.79 10.84
CA GLY A 131 6.04 3.97 12.29
C GLY A 131 4.62 4.04 12.86
N TRP A 132 3.58 4.21 12.03
CA TRP A 132 2.18 4.19 12.47
C TRP A 132 1.70 2.77 12.81
N ALA A 133 2.24 1.75 12.13
CA ALA A 133 1.91 0.35 12.34
C ALA A 133 3.02 -0.37 13.13
N LYS A 134 2.94 -0.26 14.46
CA LYS A 134 3.81 -0.96 15.41
C LYS A 134 3.37 -2.41 15.64
#